data_AF-A0AAX0VC73-F1
#
_entry.id   AF-A0AAX0VC73-F1
#
_cell.length_a   1.000
_cell.length_b   1.000
_cell.length_c   1.000
_cell.angle_alpha   90.00
_cell.angle_beta   90.00
_cell.angle_gamma   90.00
#
_symmetry.space_group_name_H-M   'P 1'
#
loop_
_entity.id
_entity.type
_entity.pdbx_description
1 polymer ?
#
loop_
_entity_poly.entity_id
_entity_poly.type
_entity_poly.pdbx_seq_one_letter_code
_entity_poly.pdbx_strand_id
1 'polypeptide(L)'
;MGACSVKGEQQTKSTSTSHSKKVTAVTSSQKQVRKETTSSVSQSKKQSQPQTQTKQVKALWDSNKKQALATFMSSWGTTMGQTYQSYDLTRDTNYAGIHFPSKLAQTDLAVDDTPVTAAWSTDGTGSADYNVVAIYCDVDGGTVGGHLYLFTFHNGQPMVLITSQNQGTPDNRLHFSVTANTDLKTGFANIVSGQGSGQANTSQPTTSAVSPISAAEAQVIVAAQNIQYREEQGEPAGNKASLAGGGIVLKQYAGAQGIDIIKLTPKPGNKVNITVQNGSLRDGQAGETAPISQNITVDR
;
A
#
# COMPACT_ATOMS: atom_id res chain seq x y z
N MET A 1 -25.02 -50.76 3.32
CA MET A 1 -24.88 -52.18 2.96
C MET A 1 -24.53 -52.25 1.48
N GLY A 2 -23.56 -53.10 1.10
CA GLY A 2 -23.28 -53.46 -0.30
C GLY A 2 -21.93 -52.96 -0.82
N ALA A 3 -20.89 -53.76 -0.60
CA ALA A 3 -19.60 -53.69 -1.28
C ALA A 3 -19.65 -54.47 -2.62
N CYS A 4 -18.82 -54.09 -3.60
CA CYS A 4 -18.30 -55.00 -4.62
C CYS A 4 -16.89 -54.56 -5.07
N SER A 5 -16.01 -55.55 -5.17
CA SER A 5 -14.55 -55.47 -5.24
C SER A 5 -13.94 -55.47 -6.64
N VAL A 6 -12.69 -55.01 -6.66
CA VAL A 6 -11.59 -54.95 -7.66
C VAL A 6 -11.19 -56.28 -8.36
N LYS A 7 -10.49 -56.19 -9.52
CA LYS A 7 -9.20 -56.89 -9.80
C LYS A 7 -8.49 -56.49 -11.13
N GLY A 8 -7.15 -56.39 -11.09
CA GLY A 8 -6.18 -56.69 -12.19
C GLY A 8 -5.32 -55.51 -12.70
N GLU A 9 -4.17 -55.17 -12.10
CA GLU A 9 -2.76 -55.60 -12.42
C GLU A 9 -2.14 -54.87 -13.65
N GLN A 10 -1.19 -53.92 -13.45
CA GLN A 10 0.31 -54.04 -13.47
C GLN A 10 0.89 -54.34 -14.88
N GLN A 11 2.01 -53.80 -15.40
CA GLN A 11 3.01 -52.78 -15.05
C GLN A 11 4.00 -52.69 -16.27
N THR A 12 4.88 -51.67 -16.31
CA THR A 12 6.23 -51.58 -16.96
C THR A 12 6.47 -50.62 -18.17
N LYS A 13 7.03 -49.44 -17.83
CA LYS A 13 8.40 -48.92 -18.10
C LYS A 13 9.06 -49.02 -19.51
N SER A 14 9.51 -47.83 -19.97
CA SER A 14 10.89 -47.49 -20.43
C SER A 14 11.33 -47.55 -21.92
N THR A 15 11.77 -46.37 -22.38
CA THR A 15 13.08 -46.05 -23.03
C THR A 15 13.18 -45.94 -24.56
N SER A 16 13.79 -44.81 -24.94
CA SER A 16 14.27 -44.38 -26.25
C SER A 16 15.26 -45.32 -26.93
N THR A 17 15.16 -45.49 -28.25
CA THR A 17 16.32 -45.73 -29.13
C THR A 17 15.96 -45.38 -30.59
N SER A 18 16.69 -44.44 -31.21
CA SER A 18 16.70 -44.28 -32.67
C SER A 18 18.02 -44.82 -33.22
N HIS A 19 17.93 -45.78 -34.14
CA HIS A 19 19.05 -46.41 -34.83
C HIS A 19 19.31 -45.75 -36.19
N SER A 20 20.61 -45.64 -36.47
CA SER A 20 21.29 -45.14 -37.66
C SER A 20 21.11 -46.02 -38.91
N LYS A 21 21.12 -45.40 -40.10
CA LYS A 21 21.70 -46.00 -41.31
C LYS A 21 22.58 -44.98 -42.04
N LYS A 22 23.82 -45.39 -42.24
CA LYS A 22 24.96 -44.79 -42.96
C LYS A 22 24.96 -45.28 -44.42
N VAL A 23 25.58 -44.50 -45.34
CA VAL A 23 26.58 -44.90 -46.38
C VAL A 23 26.79 -43.71 -47.35
N THR A 24 27.93 -42.98 -47.26
CA THR A 24 29.19 -43.02 -48.09
C THR A 24 29.01 -42.23 -49.42
N ALA A 25 29.90 -41.34 -49.89
CA ALA A 25 31.36 -41.46 -50.01
C ALA A 25 32.07 -40.14 -50.47
N VAL A 26 33.34 -40.00 -50.02
CA VAL A 26 34.57 -39.41 -50.64
C VAL A 26 34.63 -37.90 -50.97
N THR A 27 35.69 -37.13 -50.69
CA THR A 27 37.13 -37.33 -51.03
C THR A 27 38.05 -36.35 -50.27
N SER A 28 39.16 -36.88 -49.68
CA SER A 28 40.55 -36.36 -49.47
C SER A 28 40.82 -34.87 -49.07
N SER A 29 41.79 -34.47 -48.24
CA SER A 29 42.98 -35.12 -47.66
C SER A 29 43.69 -34.13 -46.70
N GLN A 30 44.18 -34.64 -45.55
CA GLN A 30 45.54 -34.44 -44.98
C GLN A 30 46.03 -33.01 -44.58
N LYS A 31 46.77 -32.73 -43.48
CA LYS A 31 47.33 -33.45 -42.32
C LYS A 31 48.09 -32.40 -41.45
N GLN A 32 48.34 -32.75 -40.17
CA GLN A 32 49.37 -32.24 -39.23
C GLN A 32 49.01 -31.03 -38.34
N VAL A 33 48.88 -31.12 -37.00
CA VAL A 33 49.73 -31.61 -35.87
C VAL A 33 50.53 -30.48 -35.20
N ARG A 34 50.02 -30.08 -34.02
CA ARG A 34 50.72 -29.83 -32.74
C ARG A 34 51.42 -28.48 -32.43
N LYS A 35 51.11 -28.07 -31.19
CA LYS A 35 51.90 -27.44 -30.11
C LYS A 35 51.76 -25.94 -29.87
N GLU A 36 51.31 -25.68 -28.63
CA GLU A 36 51.51 -24.47 -27.84
C GLU A 36 52.96 -23.97 -27.88
N THR A 37 53.15 -22.65 -27.87
CA THR A 37 54.10 -21.94 -26.99
C THR A 37 53.69 -20.47 -26.93
N THR A 38 53.80 -19.93 -25.72
CA THR A 38 53.50 -18.60 -25.22
C THR A 38 54.31 -17.44 -25.83
N SER A 39 53.78 -16.24 -25.59
CA SER A 39 54.41 -14.91 -25.51
C SER A 39 54.88 -14.20 -26.79
N SER A 40 54.24 -13.09 -27.16
CA SER A 40 54.71 -11.72 -26.85
C SER A 40 53.90 -10.61 -27.56
N VAL A 41 53.87 -9.47 -26.86
CA VAL A 41 53.27 -8.15 -27.07
C VAL A 41 53.39 -7.57 -28.50
N SER A 42 52.32 -6.91 -29.00
CA SER A 42 52.32 -5.47 -29.42
C SER A 42 51.03 -5.00 -30.13
N GLN A 43 50.34 -4.06 -29.47
CA GLN A 43 49.75 -2.81 -29.98
C GLN A 43 48.63 -2.77 -31.06
N SER A 44 47.47 -2.33 -30.54
CA SER A 44 46.59 -1.24 -31.02
C SER A 44 45.75 -1.40 -32.29
N LYS A 45 44.42 -1.39 -32.08
CA LYS A 45 43.47 -0.42 -32.66
C LYS A 45 42.24 -0.31 -31.75
N LYS A 46 42.13 0.80 -31.01
CA LYS A 46 40.91 1.19 -30.28
C LYS A 46 39.86 1.55 -31.33
N GLN A 47 38.85 0.70 -31.48
CA GLN A 47 37.63 1.03 -32.18
C GLN A 47 36.60 1.41 -31.11
N SER A 48 36.38 2.71 -30.96
CA SER A 48 35.39 3.27 -30.04
C SER A 48 34.00 2.84 -30.49
N GLN A 49 33.40 1.89 -29.77
CA GLN A 49 31.97 1.64 -29.85
C GLN A 49 31.22 2.85 -29.26
N PRO A 50 30.10 3.28 -29.86
CA PRO A 50 29.24 4.28 -29.24
C PRO A 50 28.66 3.69 -27.96
N GLN A 51 29.09 4.20 -26.81
CA GLN A 51 28.37 4.00 -25.55
C GLN A 51 27.03 4.72 -25.70
N THR A 52 25.97 3.97 -26.02
CA THR A 52 24.62 4.39 -25.70
C THR A 52 24.58 4.62 -24.19
N GLN A 53 24.61 5.88 -23.77
CA GLN A 53 24.31 6.26 -22.40
C GLN A 53 22.86 5.87 -22.16
N THR A 54 22.65 4.67 -21.63
CA THR A 54 21.41 4.37 -20.93
C THR A 54 21.34 5.38 -19.80
N LYS A 55 20.39 6.31 -19.86
CA LYS A 55 20.00 7.12 -18.69
C LYS A 55 19.71 6.11 -17.59
N GLN A 56 20.62 5.95 -16.64
CA GLN A 56 20.38 5.21 -15.42
C GLN A 56 19.22 5.92 -14.73
N VAL A 57 18.02 5.37 -14.86
CA VAL A 57 16.86 5.86 -14.13
C VAL A 57 17.17 5.57 -12.67
N LYS A 58 17.35 6.62 -11.88
CA LYS A 58 17.66 6.50 -10.46
C LYS A 58 16.47 5.81 -9.77
N ALA A 59 16.72 4.68 -9.11
CA ALA A 59 15.72 3.99 -8.30
C ALA A 59 15.13 4.97 -7.27
N LEU A 60 13.80 5.04 -7.21
CA LEU A 60 13.05 5.88 -6.28
C LEU A 60 12.81 5.15 -4.96
N TRP A 61 12.76 3.83 -5.00
CA TRP A 61 12.46 2.93 -3.90
C TRP A 61 13.60 1.95 -3.61
N ASP A 62 13.79 1.62 -2.33
CA ASP A 62 14.80 0.67 -1.87
C ASP A 62 14.37 -0.01 -0.56
N SER A 63 15.19 -0.96 -0.09
CA SER A 63 14.90 -1.72 1.13
C SER A 63 14.89 -0.88 2.41
N ASN A 64 15.68 0.19 2.49
CA ASN A 64 15.70 1.07 3.67
C ASN A 64 14.38 1.84 3.75
N LYS A 65 13.90 2.35 2.62
CA LYS A 65 12.59 3.01 2.52
C LYS A 65 11.44 2.05 2.83
N LYS A 66 11.52 0.79 2.35
CA LYS A 66 10.55 -0.27 2.71
C LYS A 66 10.49 -0.47 4.23
N GLN A 67 11.64 -0.54 4.91
CA GLN A 67 11.68 -0.68 6.36
C GLN A 67 11.12 0.54 7.08
N ALA A 68 11.49 1.76 6.65
CA ALA A 68 10.96 2.99 7.22
C ALA A 68 9.44 3.09 7.06
N LEU A 69 8.90 2.68 5.91
CA LEU A 69 7.46 2.61 5.68
C LEU A 69 6.77 1.59 6.59
N ALA A 70 7.38 0.43 6.83
CA ALA A 70 6.82 -0.56 7.75
C ALA A 70 6.73 -0.04 9.19
N THR A 71 7.77 0.65 9.68
CA THR A 71 7.75 1.30 11.00
C THR A 71 6.70 2.40 11.05
N PHE A 72 6.63 3.24 10.02
CA PHE A 72 5.62 4.31 9.92
C PHE A 72 4.20 3.75 9.97
N MET A 73 3.89 2.73 9.15
CA MET A 73 2.55 2.14 9.08
C MET A 73 2.14 1.47 10.40
N SER A 74 3.07 0.86 11.12
CA SER A 74 2.78 0.29 12.45
C SER A 74 2.42 1.38 13.47
N SER A 75 3.20 2.47 13.52
CA SER A 75 2.93 3.61 14.41
C SER A 75 1.65 4.35 14.03
N TRP A 76 1.43 4.56 12.73
CA TRP A 76 0.25 5.22 12.21
C TRP A 76 -1.00 4.37 12.48
N GLY A 77 -0.97 3.07 12.18
CA GLY A 77 -2.06 2.15 12.54
C GLY A 77 -2.39 2.20 14.03
N THR A 78 -1.39 2.18 14.91
CA THR A 78 -1.59 2.32 16.37
C THR A 78 -2.29 3.63 16.73
N THR A 79 -1.90 4.74 16.11
CA THR A 79 -2.55 6.05 16.30
C THR A 79 -4.02 6.01 15.86
N MET A 80 -4.31 5.19 14.85
CA MET A 80 -5.65 4.97 14.31
C MET A 80 -6.46 3.89 15.04
N GLY A 81 -5.89 3.20 16.03
CA GLY A 81 -6.50 2.00 16.61
C GLY A 81 -6.72 0.87 15.59
N GLN A 82 -5.95 0.87 14.51
CA GLN A 82 -6.02 -0.08 13.40
C GLN A 82 -4.71 -0.87 13.29
N THR A 83 -4.79 -2.12 12.82
CA THR A 83 -3.60 -2.92 12.55
C THR A 83 -3.52 -3.22 11.07
N TYR A 84 -2.41 -2.83 10.44
CA TYR A 84 -2.20 -3.03 9.01
C TYR A 84 -1.19 -4.13 8.74
N GLN A 85 -1.55 -5.05 7.87
CA GLN A 85 -0.66 -6.07 7.33
C GLN A 85 -0.08 -5.61 6.00
N SER A 86 1.23 -5.75 5.81
CA SER A 86 1.89 -5.50 4.53
C SER A 86 1.75 -6.68 3.55
N TYR A 87 1.64 -6.39 2.26
CA TYR A 87 1.60 -7.38 1.18
C TYR A 87 2.60 -7.01 0.09
N ASP A 88 3.26 -8.02 -0.45
CA ASP A 88 4.25 -7.89 -1.53
C ASP A 88 4.26 -9.16 -2.39
N LEU A 89 5.13 -9.25 -3.39
CA LEU A 89 5.18 -10.41 -4.31
C LEU A 89 5.42 -11.77 -3.62
N THR A 90 5.78 -11.79 -2.33
CA THR A 90 5.94 -13.03 -1.55
C THR A 90 4.69 -13.41 -0.75
N ARG A 91 3.74 -12.49 -0.58
CA ARG A 91 2.49 -12.71 0.16
C ARG A 91 1.36 -11.87 -0.41
N ASP A 92 0.34 -12.55 -0.91
CA ASP A 92 -0.89 -11.94 -1.38
C ASP A 92 -1.90 -11.69 -0.25
N THR A 93 -2.69 -10.62 -0.38
CA THR A 93 -3.94 -10.39 0.37
C THR A 93 -5.12 -11.07 -0.33
N ASN A 94 -6.29 -11.05 0.31
CA ASN A 94 -7.57 -11.23 -0.36
C ASN A 94 -8.51 -10.07 -0.02
N TYR A 95 -8.49 -9.02 -0.85
CA TYR A 95 -9.34 -7.85 -0.72
C TYR A 95 -10.49 -7.92 -1.72
N ALA A 96 -11.73 -7.99 -1.22
CA ALA A 96 -12.94 -8.11 -2.04
C ALA A 96 -12.88 -9.23 -3.11
N GLY A 97 -12.21 -10.35 -2.80
CA GLY A 97 -12.03 -11.47 -3.73
C GLY A 97 -10.86 -11.32 -4.71
N ILE A 98 -10.09 -10.23 -4.61
CA ILE A 98 -8.93 -9.94 -5.46
C ILE A 98 -7.64 -10.14 -4.67
N HIS A 99 -6.71 -10.88 -5.28
CA HIS A 99 -5.40 -11.15 -4.69
C HIS A 99 -4.38 -10.08 -5.09
N PHE A 100 -3.97 -9.23 -4.15
CA PHE A 100 -2.89 -8.27 -4.38
C PHE A 100 -1.61 -8.67 -3.65
N PRO A 101 -0.42 -8.45 -4.25
CA PRO A 101 -0.20 -7.78 -5.53
C PRO A 101 -0.32 -8.66 -6.78
N SER A 102 -0.48 -9.99 -6.70
CA SER A 102 -0.39 -10.86 -7.89
C SER A 102 -1.37 -10.53 -9.02
N LYS A 103 -2.57 -10.03 -8.70
CA LYS A 103 -3.59 -9.60 -9.67
C LYS A 103 -3.59 -8.11 -10.00
N LEU A 104 -2.71 -7.32 -9.39
CA LEU A 104 -2.69 -5.86 -9.51
C LEU A 104 -2.74 -5.37 -10.96
N ALA A 105 -1.87 -5.90 -11.82
CA ALA A 105 -1.78 -5.48 -13.22
C ALA A 105 -2.92 -6.00 -14.11
N GLN A 106 -3.75 -6.93 -13.62
CA GLN A 106 -4.91 -7.47 -14.34
C GLN A 106 -6.23 -6.91 -13.83
N THR A 107 -6.23 -6.21 -12.70
CA THR A 107 -7.42 -5.58 -12.14
C THR A 107 -7.72 -4.29 -12.91
N ASP A 108 -8.97 -4.10 -13.34
CA ASP A 108 -9.44 -2.83 -13.88
C ASP A 108 -9.63 -1.84 -12.72
N LEU A 109 -8.74 -0.85 -12.64
CA LEU A 109 -8.69 0.14 -11.57
C LEU A 109 -9.14 1.50 -12.08
N ALA A 110 -9.82 2.23 -11.22
CA ALA A 110 -10.05 3.65 -11.40
C ALA A 110 -9.50 4.42 -10.19
N VAL A 111 -8.92 5.60 -10.44
CA VAL A 111 -8.59 6.58 -9.40
C VAL A 111 -9.41 7.82 -9.66
N ASP A 112 -10.24 8.21 -8.69
CA ASP A 112 -11.17 9.34 -8.80
C ASP A 112 -12.00 9.25 -10.11
N ASP A 113 -12.68 8.10 -10.29
CA ASP A 113 -13.49 7.71 -11.45
C ASP A 113 -12.77 7.66 -12.81
N THR A 114 -11.45 7.89 -12.83
CA THR A 114 -10.64 7.82 -14.04
C THR A 114 -9.97 6.46 -14.15
N PRO A 115 -10.15 5.69 -15.25
CA PRO A 115 -9.49 4.41 -15.43
C PRO A 115 -7.98 4.57 -15.54
N VAL A 116 -7.22 3.74 -14.82
CA VAL A 116 -5.76 3.84 -14.75
C VAL A 116 -5.11 2.46 -14.72
N THR A 117 -3.85 2.41 -15.16
CA THR A 117 -3.00 1.23 -15.01
C THR A 117 -2.21 1.28 -13.72
N ALA A 118 -2.12 0.15 -13.02
CA ALA A 118 -1.22 0.00 -11.88
C ALA A 118 -0.39 -1.28 -12.02
N ALA A 119 0.87 -1.22 -11.63
CA ALA A 119 1.76 -2.38 -11.65
C ALA A 119 2.69 -2.35 -10.44
N TRP A 120 3.07 -3.55 -9.98
CA TRP A 120 4.07 -3.66 -8.93
C TRP A 120 5.44 -3.21 -9.46
N SER A 121 6.17 -2.44 -8.66
CA SER A 121 7.53 -2.00 -8.94
C SER A 121 8.40 -2.18 -7.70
N THR A 122 9.55 -2.83 -7.85
CA THR A 122 10.49 -3.03 -6.75
C THR A 122 11.36 -1.81 -6.47
N ASP A 123 11.50 -0.90 -7.44
CA ASP A 123 12.37 0.28 -7.37
C ASP A 123 11.61 1.60 -7.54
N GLY A 124 10.27 1.55 -7.62
CA GLY A 124 9.40 2.72 -7.78
C GLY A 124 9.35 3.28 -9.20
N THR A 125 9.99 2.63 -10.17
CA THR A 125 9.97 3.03 -11.58
C THR A 125 9.16 2.04 -12.43
N GLY A 126 8.64 2.49 -13.56
CA GLY A 126 7.88 1.67 -14.49
C GLY A 126 7.00 2.51 -15.42
N SER A 127 6.24 1.82 -16.28
CA SER A 127 5.41 2.46 -17.32
C SER A 127 3.92 2.53 -16.99
N ALA A 128 3.49 1.98 -15.84
CA ALA A 128 2.11 2.11 -15.38
C ALA A 128 1.86 3.53 -14.88
N ASP A 129 0.60 3.98 -14.91
CA ASP A 129 0.21 5.26 -14.34
C ASP A 129 0.56 5.31 -12.85
N TYR A 130 0.38 4.19 -12.13
CA TYR A 130 0.77 4.01 -10.74
C TYR A 130 1.72 2.83 -10.56
N ASN A 131 2.97 3.11 -10.20
CA ASN A 131 3.98 2.10 -9.87
C ASN A 131 3.92 1.80 -8.37
N VAL A 132 3.31 0.68 -7.99
CA VAL A 132 3.03 0.29 -6.60
C VAL A 132 4.25 -0.35 -5.97
N VAL A 133 4.70 0.16 -4.83
CA VAL A 133 5.89 -0.31 -4.12
C VAL A 133 5.59 -1.00 -2.79
N ALA A 134 4.40 -0.79 -2.24
CA ALA A 134 3.91 -1.48 -1.06
C ALA A 134 2.38 -1.46 -1.01
N ILE A 135 1.80 -2.49 -0.41
CA ILE A 135 0.37 -2.61 -0.17
C ILE A 135 0.14 -2.88 1.32
N TYR A 136 -0.83 -2.20 1.92
CA TYR A 136 -1.23 -2.44 3.31
C TYR A 136 -2.74 -2.62 3.40
N CYS A 137 -3.19 -3.62 4.15
CA CYS A 137 -4.60 -3.88 4.40
C CYS A 137 -4.85 -4.15 5.89
N ASP A 138 -5.97 -3.69 6.44
CA ASP A 138 -6.36 -3.96 7.83
C ASP A 138 -7.37 -5.11 7.99
N VAL A 139 -7.95 -5.59 6.88
CA VAL A 139 -8.74 -6.82 6.86
C VAL A 139 -8.15 -7.78 5.83
N ASP A 140 -7.88 -9.02 6.23
CA ASP A 140 -7.51 -10.09 5.31
C ASP A 140 -8.62 -11.13 5.29
N GLY A 141 -9.14 -11.46 4.11
CA GLY A 141 -10.15 -12.51 3.97
C GLY A 141 -11.63 -12.05 3.94
N GLY A 142 -11.91 -10.87 3.38
CA GLY A 142 -13.26 -10.54 2.92
C GLY A 142 -14.25 -10.02 3.97
N THR A 143 -13.77 -9.39 5.04
CA THR A 143 -14.69 -8.66 5.94
C THR A 143 -15.13 -7.35 5.30
N VAL A 144 -16.43 -7.05 5.41
CA VAL A 144 -17.02 -5.78 4.97
C VAL A 144 -16.37 -4.62 5.72
N GLY A 145 -15.81 -3.64 4.99
CA GLY A 145 -15.40 -2.35 5.55
C GLY A 145 -13.91 -2.14 5.86
N GLY A 146 -13.00 -2.98 5.34
CA GLY A 146 -11.57 -2.73 5.48
C GLY A 146 -10.97 -1.80 4.42
N HIS A 147 -9.79 -1.30 4.73
CA HIS A 147 -9.04 -0.32 3.94
C HIS A 147 -7.85 -0.99 3.27
N LEU A 148 -7.77 -0.85 1.95
CA LEU A 148 -6.60 -1.24 1.17
C LEU A 148 -5.86 0.03 0.72
N TYR A 149 -4.62 0.15 1.17
CA TYR A 149 -3.73 1.24 0.80
C TYR A 149 -2.69 0.77 -0.21
N LEU A 150 -2.52 1.55 -1.29
CA LEU A 150 -1.43 1.39 -2.25
C LEU A 150 -0.46 2.55 -2.08
N PHE A 151 0.80 2.24 -1.80
CA PHE A 151 1.91 3.20 -1.81
C PHE A 151 2.56 3.16 -3.18
N THR A 152 2.53 4.29 -3.88
CA THR A 152 2.75 4.33 -5.33
C THR A 152 3.64 5.48 -5.77
N PHE A 153 4.23 5.35 -6.96
CA PHE A 153 4.80 6.47 -7.70
C PHE A 153 3.95 6.75 -8.93
N HIS A 154 3.41 7.96 -9.01
CA HIS A 154 2.71 8.50 -10.17
C HIS A 154 3.59 9.59 -10.80
N ASN A 155 4.04 9.38 -12.04
CA ASN A 155 4.99 10.29 -12.71
C ASN A 155 6.24 10.62 -11.86
N GLY A 156 6.74 9.63 -11.10
CA GLY A 156 7.90 9.76 -10.21
C GLY A 156 7.62 10.47 -8.88
N GLN A 157 6.39 10.91 -8.62
CA GLN A 157 5.98 11.52 -7.35
C GLN A 157 5.32 10.49 -6.42
N PRO A 158 5.65 10.47 -5.11
CA PRO A 158 5.03 9.57 -4.16
C PRO A 158 3.55 9.92 -3.93
N MET A 159 2.66 8.94 -4.10
CA MET A 159 1.23 9.06 -3.86
C MET A 159 0.71 7.85 -3.09
N VAL A 160 -0.27 8.07 -2.21
CA VAL A 160 -0.94 7.02 -1.46
C VAL A 160 -2.40 6.96 -1.90
N LEU A 161 -2.82 5.81 -2.41
CA LEU A 161 -4.19 5.54 -2.81
C LEU A 161 -4.89 4.72 -1.72
N ILE A 162 -6.19 4.90 -1.55
CA ILE A 162 -7.02 4.12 -0.64
C ILE A 162 -8.27 3.64 -1.37
N THR A 163 -8.69 2.41 -1.09
CA THR A 163 -10.06 1.96 -1.32
C THR A 163 -10.65 1.38 -0.05
N SER A 164 -11.95 1.63 0.12
CA SER A 164 -12.81 1.01 1.15
C SER A 164 -13.98 0.27 0.49
N GLN A 165 -13.87 0.01 -0.82
CA GLN A 165 -14.91 -0.63 -1.60
C GLN A 165 -15.09 -2.08 -1.14
N ASN A 166 -16.29 -2.40 -0.68
CA ASN A 166 -16.63 -3.70 -0.09
C ASN A 166 -17.58 -4.54 -0.96
N GLN A 167 -18.01 -4.02 -2.12
CA GLN A 167 -18.89 -4.65 -3.11
C GLN A 167 -18.45 -4.25 -4.52
N GLY A 168 -18.86 -5.00 -5.54
CA GLY A 168 -18.64 -4.60 -6.93
C GLY A 168 -19.40 -3.31 -7.27
N THR A 169 -18.83 -2.48 -8.15
CA THR A 169 -19.50 -1.30 -8.72
C THR A 169 -20.18 -1.66 -10.06
N PRO A 170 -21.15 -0.85 -10.53
CA PRO A 170 -21.82 -1.09 -11.81
C PRO A 170 -20.88 -1.12 -13.03
N ASP A 171 -19.73 -0.46 -12.96
CA ASP A 171 -18.70 -0.47 -14.00
C ASP A 171 -17.69 -1.61 -13.83
N ASN A 172 -17.89 -2.50 -12.84
CA ASN A 172 -17.04 -3.64 -12.52
C ASN A 172 -15.58 -3.30 -12.19
N ARG A 173 -15.28 -2.03 -11.87
CA ARG A 173 -13.93 -1.59 -11.47
C ARG A 173 -13.73 -1.61 -9.98
N LEU A 174 -12.46 -1.69 -9.56
CA LEU A 174 -12.08 -1.36 -8.20
C LEU A 174 -11.65 0.11 -8.15
N HIS A 175 -12.44 0.92 -7.44
CA HIS A 175 -12.24 2.35 -7.33
C HIS A 175 -11.35 2.68 -6.14
N PHE A 176 -10.32 3.46 -6.43
CA PHE A 176 -9.45 4.10 -5.47
C PHE A 176 -9.67 5.61 -5.50
N SER A 177 -9.29 6.26 -4.41
CA SER A 177 -9.06 7.69 -4.38
C SER A 177 -7.68 7.98 -3.82
N VAL A 178 -7.13 9.14 -4.15
CA VAL A 178 -5.98 9.65 -3.41
C VAL A 178 -6.40 9.79 -1.95
N THR A 179 -5.61 9.26 -1.01
CA THR A 179 -5.96 9.33 0.42
C THR A 179 -6.22 10.78 0.81
N ALA A 180 -7.19 11.05 1.68
CA ALA A 180 -7.33 12.36 2.31
C ALA A 180 -6.37 12.52 3.51
N ASN A 181 -5.80 11.42 4.01
CA ASN A 181 -4.99 11.39 5.21
C ASN A 181 -3.64 12.10 4.99
N THR A 182 -3.45 13.25 5.64
CA THR A 182 -2.25 14.08 5.49
C THR A 182 -1.01 13.41 6.07
N ASP A 183 -1.17 12.59 7.11
CA ASP A 183 -0.06 11.89 7.75
C ASP A 183 0.50 10.82 6.82
N LEU A 184 -0.36 10.06 6.13
CA LEU A 184 0.05 9.10 5.11
C LEU A 184 0.75 9.79 3.94
N LYS A 185 0.19 10.89 3.40
CA LYS A 185 0.80 11.66 2.32
C LYS A 185 2.21 12.14 2.70
N THR A 186 2.30 12.82 3.84
CA THR A 186 3.52 13.48 4.29
C THR A 186 4.55 12.44 4.74
N GLY A 187 4.12 11.43 5.49
CA GLY A 187 4.96 10.34 5.97
C GLY A 187 5.61 9.58 4.82
N PHE A 188 4.82 9.20 3.81
CA PHE A 188 5.37 8.51 2.64
C PHE A 188 6.31 9.41 1.82
N ALA A 189 5.94 10.67 1.59
CA ALA A 189 6.81 11.62 0.90
C ALA A 189 8.15 11.83 1.62
N ASN A 190 8.14 11.94 2.96
CA ASN A 190 9.34 12.09 3.79
C ASN A 190 10.24 10.85 3.76
N ILE A 191 9.64 9.65 3.71
CA ILE A 191 10.38 8.39 3.56
C ILE A 191 11.07 8.36 2.19
N VAL A 192 10.36 8.76 1.13
CA VAL A 192 10.88 8.80 -0.24
C VAL A 192 12.00 9.83 -0.40
N SER A 193 11.87 11.02 0.20
CA SER A 193 12.90 12.07 0.17
C SER A 193 14.11 11.76 1.05
N GLY A 194 14.06 10.72 1.88
CA GLY A 194 15.10 10.36 2.84
C GLY A 194 15.10 11.23 4.11
N GLN A 195 14.17 12.18 4.23
CA GLN A 195 13.99 13.01 5.42
C GLN A 195 13.46 12.20 6.62
N GLY A 196 12.98 10.97 6.40
CA GLY A 196 12.60 10.02 7.44
C GLY A 196 13.75 9.20 8.06
N SER A 197 15.02 9.43 7.68
CA SER A 197 16.18 8.69 8.23
C SER A 197 16.94 9.42 9.35
N GLY A 198 16.38 10.54 9.86
CA GLY A 198 16.86 11.22 11.06
C GLY A 198 16.01 10.87 12.28
N GLN A 199 16.59 10.07 13.18
CA GLN A 199 16.11 9.77 14.54
C GLN A 199 14.77 9.02 14.64
N ALA A 200 14.90 7.75 15.04
CA ALA A 200 14.04 7.22 16.10
C ALA A 200 14.14 8.17 17.29
N ASN A 201 13.27 9.17 17.35
CA ASN A 201 12.98 9.85 18.60
C ASN A 201 12.22 8.83 19.45
N THR A 202 12.98 8.10 20.26
CA THR A 202 12.51 7.66 21.59
C THR A 202 12.21 8.92 22.41
N SER A 203 11.16 9.64 22.05
CA SER A 203 10.54 10.65 22.89
C SER A 203 9.37 9.96 23.56
N GLN A 204 9.70 9.30 24.65
CA GLN A 204 8.81 9.19 25.81
C GLN A 204 8.03 10.51 25.96
N PRO A 205 6.71 10.47 26.25
CA PRO A 205 5.85 11.64 26.19
C PRO A 205 6.33 12.71 27.18
N THR A 206 7.00 13.74 26.67
CA THR A 206 7.16 14.99 27.40
C THR A 206 5.83 15.72 27.31
N THR A 207 5.08 15.71 28.40
CA THR A 207 3.91 16.55 28.65
C THR A 207 4.31 18.03 28.62
N SER A 208 4.55 18.55 27.42
CA SER A 208 4.37 19.98 27.16
C SER A 208 2.87 20.21 27.30
N ALA A 209 2.46 21.10 28.20
CA ALA A 209 1.05 21.39 28.45
C ALA A 209 0.40 21.91 27.15
N VAL A 210 -0.24 21.01 26.41
CA VAL A 210 -1.04 21.36 25.24
C VAL A 210 -2.32 21.97 25.76
N SER A 211 -2.66 23.18 25.34
CA SER A 211 -3.88 23.85 25.78
C SER A 211 -5.11 23.00 25.39
N PRO A 212 -6.18 22.98 26.20
CA PRO A 212 -7.42 22.31 25.80
C PRO A 212 -8.05 22.95 24.57
N ILE A 213 -8.63 22.16 23.67
CA ILE A 213 -9.41 22.66 22.52
C ILE A 213 -10.84 22.95 22.99
N SER A 214 -11.30 24.18 22.76
CA SER A 214 -12.67 24.56 23.09
C SER A 214 -13.67 24.06 22.04
N ALA A 215 -14.96 23.98 22.37
CA ALA A 215 -15.98 23.56 21.42
C ALA A 215 -16.10 24.51 20.21
N ALA A 216 -16.04 25.82 20.43
CA ALA A 216 -16.08 26.81 19.36
C ALA A 216 -14.86 26.71 18.44
N GLU A 217 -13.67 26.53 19.03
CA GLU A 217 -12.44 26.32 18.28
C GLU A 217 -12.47 25.02 17.46
N ALA A 218 -12.98 23.92 18.04
CA ALA A 218 -13.13 22.67 17.33
C ALA A 218 -14.02 22.79 16.09
N GLN A 219 -15.12 23.55 16.18
CA GLN A 219 -16.01 23.80 15.04
C GLN A 219 -15.29 24.53 13.90
N VAL A 220 -14.49 25.56 14.24
CA VAL A 220 -13.71 26.32 13.26
C VAL A 220 -12.66 25.42 12.59
N ILE A 221 -11.94 24.62 13.38
CA ILE A 221 -10.90 23.70 12.88
C ILE A 221 -11.50 22.64 11.96
N VAL A 222 -12.63 22.04 12.33
CA VAL A 222 -13.34 21.02 11.52
C VAL A 222 -13.87 21.63 10.22
N ALA A 223 -14.48 22.82 10.28
CA ALA A 223 -14.99 23.52 9.10
C ALA A 223 -13.87 23.89 8.12
N ALA A 224 -12.69 24.29 8.62
CA ALA A 224 -11.52 24.60 7.80
C ALA A 224 -10.99 23.39 7.02
N GLN A 225 -11.32 22.17 7.45
CA GLN A 225 -10.96 20.92 6.76
C GLN A 225 -12.09 20.39 5.88
N ASN A 226 -13.12 21.20 5.60
CA ASN A 226 -14.32 20.81 4.85
C ASN A 226 -15.05 19.59 5.45
N ILE A 227 -14.80 19.26 6.72
CA ILE A 227 -15.50 18.22 7.44
C ILE A 227 -16.87 18.79 7.82
N GLN A 228 -17.93 18.17 7.31
CA GLN A 228 -19.29 18.60 7.60
C GLN A 228 -19.61 18.28 9.06
N TYR A 229 -19.84 19.32 9.86
CA TYR A 229 -20.37 19.22 11.21
C TYR A 229 -21.56 20.15 11.35
N ARG A 230 -22.75 19.60 11.62
CA ARG A 230 -23.96 20.39 11.88
C ARG A 230 -24.43 20.18 13.31
N GLU A 231 -24.52 21.28 14.04
CA GLU A 231 -25.16 21.31 15.34
C GLU A 231 -26.68 21.45 15.13
N GLU A 232 -27.42 20.35 15.25
CA GLU A 232 -28.89 20.43 15.17
C GLU A 232 -29.45 21.12 16.44
N GLN A 233 -30.43 22.00 16.26
CA GLN A 233 -31.08 22.70 17.37
C GLN A 233 -32.02 21.74 18.11
N GLY A 234 -31.72 21.44 19.37
CA GLY A 234 -32.51 20.53 20.22
C GLY A 234 -31.83 19.18 20.54
N GLU A 235 -30.57 19.01 20.15
CA GLU A 235 -29.80 17.77 20.34
C GLU A 235 -29.59 17.36 21.81
N PRO A 236 -29.55 16.06 22.13
CA PRO A 236 -29.34 15.57 23.48
C PRO A 236 -27.98 16.00 24.06
N ALA A 237 -27.95 16.24 25.38
CA ALA A 237 -26.73 16.49 26.12
C ALA A 237 -25.75 15.29 25.95
N GLY A 238 -24.58 15.51 25.36
CA GLY A 238 -23.57 14.46 25.15
C GLY A 238 -22.87 14.45 23.78
N ASN A 239 -23.32 15.27 22.83
CA ASN A 239 -22.74 15.33 21.47
C ASN A 239 -21.42 16.12 21.39
N LYS A 240 -21.02 16.76 22.48
CA LYS A 240 -19.73 17.44 22.64
C LYS A 240 -19.17 17.07 24.00
N ALA A 241 -18.00 16.47 24.04
CA ALA A 241 -17.37 16.10 25.31
C ALA A 241 -15.86 16.34 25.27
N SER A 242 -15.34 16.98 26.30
CA SER A 242 -13.89 17.11 26.48
C SER A 242 -13.29 15.74 26.79
N LEU A 243 -12.11 15.49 26.23
CA LEU A 243 -11.33 14.28 26.43
C LEU A 243 -10.15 14.59 27.35
N ALA A 244 -9.62 13.54 27.99
CA ALA A 244 -8.36 13.63 28.71
C ALA A 244 -7.25 14.15 27.78
N GLY A 245 -6.34 14.98 28.32
CA GLY A 245 -5.27 15.60 27.52
C GLY A 245 -5.71 16.82 26.70
N GLY A 246 -6.88 17.38 26.97
CA GLY A 246 -7.35 18.62 26.35
C GLY A 246 -7.99 18.45 24.97
N GLY A 247 -8.27 17.23 24.55
CA GLY A 247 -9.04 16.96 23.34
C GLY A 247 -10.53 17.18 23.51
N ILE A 248 -11.26 17.05 22.41
CA ILE A 248 -12.71 17.14 22.38
C ILE A 248 -13.26 16.18 21.33
N VAL A 249 -14.38 15.53 21.64
CA VAL A 249 -15.16 14.75 20.69
C VAL A 249 -16.44 15.50 20.33
N LEU A 250 -16.72 15.58 19.03
CA LEU A 250 -17.96 16.04 18.44
C LEU A 250 -18.67 14.82 17.85
N LYS A 251 -19.92 14.58 18.24
CA LYS A 251 -20.76 13.52 17.69
C LYS A 251 -21.85 14.17 16.83
N GLN A 252 -22.10 13.60 15.67
CA GLN A 252 -23.18 13.98 14.77
C GLN A 252 -23.94 12.73 14.33
N TYR A 253 -25.26 12.81 14.27
CA TYR A 253 -26.09 11.73 13.77
C TYR A 253 -26.34 11.90 12.28
N ALA A 254 -25.89 10.94 11.47
CA ALA A 254 -26.05 10.93 10.03
C ALA A 254 -27.26 10.05 9.65
N GLY A 255 -28.43 10.68 9.51
CA GLY A 255 -29.66 10.00 9.07
C GLY A 255 -30.12 8.85 9.97
N ALA A 256 -30.92 7.93 9.43
CA ALA A 256 -31.72 7.00 10.23
C ALA A 256 -30.92 5.99 11.08
N GLN A 257 -29.61 5.77 10.86
CA GLN A 257 -28.82 4.72 11.55
C GLN A 257 -27.32 5.04 11.73
N GLY A 258 -26.82 6.23 11.35
CA GLY A 258 -25.39 6.56 11.35
C GLY A 258 -24.96 7.53 12.45
N ILE A 259 -23.73 7.39 12.94
CA ILE A 259 -23.07 8.38 13.79
C ILE A 259 -21.68 8.70 13.25
N ASP A 260 -21.39 9.98 13.07
CA ASP A 260 -20.05 10.49 12.80
C ASP A 260 -19.45 10.97 14.12
N ILE A 261 -18.32 10.40 14.49
CA ILE A 261 -17.54 10.76 15.68
C ILE A 261 -16.27 11.47 15.22
N ILE A 262 -16.18 12.76 15.52
CA ILE A 262 -15.04 13.60 15.18
C ILE A 262 -14.27 13.87 16.48
N LYS A 263 -13.07 13.31 16.64
CA LYS A 263 -12.21 13.57 17.81
C LYS A 263 -11.07 14.50 17.40
N LEU A 264 -10.91 15.58 18.14
CA LEU A 264 -9.80 16.51 18.01
C LEU A 264 -8.88 16.31 19.21
N THR A 265 -7.61 16.01 18.94
CA THR A 265 -6.60 15.79 19.97
C THR A 265 -5.46 16.79 19.79
N PRO A 266 -5.16 17.63 20.79
CA PRO A 266 -4.04 18.54 20.75
C PRO A 266 -2.73 17.77 20.58
N LYS A 267 -1.82 18.31 19.79
CA LYS A 267 -0.46 17.81 19.61
C LYS A 267 0.56 18.92 19.91
N PRO A 268 1.78 18.58 20.37
CA PRO A 268 2.86 19.55 20.49
C PRO A 268 3.10 20.33 19.20
N GLY A 269 3.60 21.56 19.32
CA GLY A 269 3.89 22.41 18.17
C GLY A 269 2.66 23.13 17.60
N ASN A 270 1.66 23.43 18.43
CA ASN A 270 0.41 24.10 18.05
C ASN A 270 -0.32 23.37 16.91
N LYS A 271 -0.45 22.04 17.03
CA LYS A 271 -1.12 21.19 16.05
C LYS A 271 -2.34 20.51 16.67
N VAL A 272 -3.30 20.12 15.84
CA VAL A 272 -4.46 19.32 16.21
C VAL A 272 -4.55 18.12 15.29
N ASN A 273 -4.69 16.93 15.89
CA ASN A 273 -5.03 15.71 15.17
C ASN A 273 -6.54 15.53 15.17
N ILE A 274 -7.17 15.48 14.00
CA ILE A 274 -8.60 15.31 13.81
C ILE A 274 -8.84 13.90 13.27
N THR A 275 -9.55 13.07 14.02
CA THR A 275 -10.00 11.75 13.56
C THR A 275 -11.50 11.77 13.32
N VAL A 276 -11.95 11.32 12.15
CA VAL A 276 -13.36 11.11 11.82
C VAL A 276 -13.62 9.60 11.79
N GLN A 277 -14.62 9.15 12.54
CA GLN A 277 -15.06 7.76 12.60
C GLN A 277 -16.53 7.69 12.18
N ASN A 278 -16.84 6.89 11.16
CA ASN A 278 -18.21 6.70 10.68
C ASN A 278 -18.71 5.36 11.23
N GLY A 279 -19.72 5.39 12.10
CA GLY A 279 -20.27 4.21 12.76
C GLY A 279 -21.75 4.02 12.49
N SER A 280 -22.24 2.80 12.70
CA SER A 280 -23.68 2.52 12.82
C SER A 280 -24.08 2.48 14.30
N LEU A 281 -25.26 2.99 14.62
CA LEU A 281 -25.86 2.82 15.95
C LEU A 281 -26.40 1.39 16.07
N ARG A 282 -25.67 0.47 16.70
CA ARG A 282 -26.23 -0.84 17.10
C ARG A 282 -26.79 -0.69 18.53
N ASP A 283 -28.06 -1.05 18.70
CA ASP A 283 -28.76 -1.09 19.99
C ASP A 283 -28.77 0.24 20.79
N GLY A 284 -28.72 1.38 20.09
CA GLY A 284 -28.77 2.71 20.71
C GLY A 284 -27.47 3.18 21.36
N GLN A 285 -26.37 2.41 21.23
CA GLN A 285 -25.04 2.85 21.63
C GLN A 285 -24.17 3.18 20.41
N ALA A 286 -23.45 4.29 20.50
CA ALA A 286 -22.39 4.61 19.55
C ALA A 286 -21.28 3.58 19.68
N GLY A 287 -21.00 2.82 18.61
CA GLY A 287 -19.85 1.91 18.59
C GLY A 287 -18.54 2.69 18.57
N GLU A 288 -17.80 2.72 19.69
CA GLU A 288 -16.43 3.26 19.73
C GLU A 288 -15.41 2.42 18.93
N THR A 289 -15.85 1.25 18.45
CA THR A 289 -15.09 0.33 17.60
C THR A 289 -15.28 0.59 16.10
N ALA A 290 -15.93 1.69 15.73
CA ALA A 290 -16.08 2.07 14.32
C ALA A 290 -14.72 2.39 13.67
N PRO A 291 -14.50 1.98 12.40
CA PRO A 291 -13.27 2.30 11.69
C PRO A 291 -13.11 3.82 11.52
N ILE A 292 -11.87 4.31 11.65
CA ILE A 292 -11.54 5.70 11.38
C ILE A 292 -11.54 5.91 9.87
N SER A 293 -12.44 6.75 9.38
CA SER A 293 -12.58 7.11 7.97
C SER A 293 -11.59 8.19 7.54
N GLN A 294 -11.20 9.09 8.45
CA GLN A 294 -10.20 10.13 8.19
C GLN A 294 -9.33 10.41 9.42
N ASN A 295 -8.04 10.69 9.22
CA ASN A 295 -7.19 11.27 10.24
C ASN A 295 -6.26 12.31 9.62
N ILE A 296 -6.27 13.52 10.15
CA ILE A 296 -5.53 14.65 9.62
C ILE A 296 -4.90 15.44 10.76
N THR A 297 -3.62 15.77 10.61
CA THR A 297 -2.92 16.70 11.51
C THR A 297 -2.88 18.07 10.86
N VAL A 298 -3.45 19.06 11.54
CA VAL A 298 -3.53 20.44 11.09
C VAL A 298 -2.84 21.37 12.09
N ASP A 299 -2.47 22.56 11.63
CA ASP A 299 -2.10 23.62 12.57
C ASP A 299 -3.36 24.09 13.31
N ARG A 300 -3.19 24.35 14.60
CA ARG A 300 -4.24 24.80 15.51
C ARG A 300 -4.50 26.29 15.38
#